data_AF-A0A956MB15-F1
#
_entry.id   AF-A0A956MB15-F1
#
_cell.length_a   1.000
_cell.length_b   1.000
_cell.length_c   1.000
_cell.angle_alpha   90.00
_cell.angle_beta   90.00
_cell.angle_gamma   90.00
#
_symmetry.space_group_name_H-M   'P 1'
#
loop_
_entity.id
_entity.type
_entity.pdbx_description
1 polymer ?
#
loop_
_entity_poly.entity_id
_entity_poly.type
_entity_poly.pdbx_seq_one_letter_code
_entity_poly.pdbx_strand_id
1 'polypeptide(L)'
;MTEQDFIKLIAKELELKSTQVAATVELLDDENTVPFIARYRKEVTGGLDEVQIRAIEDRIRYMRLMQERKETVLNSIEEQGKLTEELRDSIMAATKLQEVE
;
A
#
# COMPACT_ATOMS: atom_id res chain seq x y z
N MET A 1 8.82 4.37 1.23
CA MET A 1 7.76 5.09 0.46
C MET A 1 6.72 5.59 1.45
N THR A 2 6.08 6.72 1.18
CA THR A 2 5.00 7.22 2.04
C THR A 2 3.65 6.61 1.66
N GLU A 3 2.67 6.68 2.55
CA GLU A 3 1.29 6.27 2.27
C GLU A 3 0.68 7.03 1.08
N GLN A 4 1.05 8.30 0.92
CA GLN A 4 0.65 9.11 -0.24
C GLN A 4 1.22 8.58 -1.56
N ASP A 5 2.41 7.97 -1.54
CA ASP A 5 2.98 7.33 -2.72
C ASP A 5 2.21 6.05 -3.08
N PHE A 6 1.75 5.30 -2.07
CA PHE A 6 0.90 4.12 -2.28
C PHE A 6 -0.42 4.49 -2.93
N ILE A 7 -1.11 5.48 -2.38
CA ILE A 7 -2.39 5.98 -2.92
C ILE A 7 -2.23 6.41 -4.39
N LYS A 8 -1.16 7.14 -4.73
CA LYS A 8 -0.90 7.56 -6.12
C LYS A 8 -0.62 6.38 -7.05
N LEU A 9 0.16 5.40 -6.60
CA LEU A 9 0.47 4.23 -7.41
C LEU A 9 -0.78 3.38 -7.65
N ILE A 10 -1.54 3.08 -6.59
CA ILE A 10 -2.79 2.31 -6.66
C ILE A 10 -3.80 3.01 -7.57
N ALA A 11 -3.95 4.33 -7.43
CA ALA A 11 -4.81 5.12 -8.30
C ALA A 11 -4.42 5.00 -9.77
N LYS A 12 -3.13 5.04 -10.07
CA LYS A 12 -2.62 4.87 -11.43
C LYS A 12 -2.82 3.44 -11.96
N GLU A 13 -2.56 2.43 -11.14
CA GLU A 13 -2.66 1.01 -11.52
C GLU A 13 -4.11 0.55 -11.73
N LEU A 14 -5.03 1.06 -10.93
CA LEU A 14 -6.46 0.72 -10.98
C LEU A 14 -7.28 1.70 -11.83
N GLU A 15 -6.63 2.69 -12.45
CA GLU A 15 -7.27 3.75 -13.24
C GLU A 15 -8.36 4.52 -12.44
N LEU A 16 -8.10 4.76 -11.16
CA LEU A 16 -8.99 5.47 -10.23
C LEU A 16 -8.44 6.85 -9.87
N LYS A 17 -9.28 7.72 -9.30
CA LYS A 17 -8.80 8.98 -8.73
C LYS A 17 -8.13 8.72 -7.39
N SER A 18 -6.99 9.38 -7.14
CA SER A 18 -6.29 9.30 -5.84
C SER A 18 -7.19 9.66 -4.66
N THR A 19 -8.16 10.56 -4.84
CA THR A 19 -9.13 10.89 -3.80
C THR A 19 -10.07 9.74 -3.46
N GLN A 20 -10.47 8.93 -4.45
CA GLN A 20 -11.30 7.75 -4.22
C GLN A 20 -10.50 6.68 -3.48
N VAL A 21 -9.26 6.44 -3.92
CA VAL A 21 -8.35 5.49 -3.26
C VAL A 21 -8.07 5.91 -1.82
N ALA A 22 -7.74 7.19 -1.59
CA ALA A 22 -7.48 7.72 -0.25
C ALA A 22 -8.68 7.52 0.68
N ALA A 23 -9.88 7.90 0.24
CA ALA A 23 -11.11 7.74 1.02
C ALA A 23 -11.43 6.26 1.32
N THR A 24 -11.20 5.37 0.35
CA THR A 24 -11.38 3.93 0.58
C THR A 24 -10.36 3.36 1.55
N VAL A 25 -9.09 3.75 1.45
CA VAL A 25 -8.03 3.32 2.38
C VAL A 25 -8.36 3.78 3.81
N GLU A 26 -8.77 5.03 4.00
CA GLU A 26 -9.18 5.56 5.30
C GLU A 26 -10.33 4.74 5.92
N LEU A 27 -11.35 4.41 5.13
CA LEU A 27 -12.46 3.57 5.60
C LEU A 27 -12.01 2.14 5.97
N LEU A 28 -11.07 1.56 5.22
CA LEU A 28 -10.52 0.23 5.52
C LEU A 28 -9.66 0.26 6.80
N ASP A 29 -8.93 1.36 7.03
CA ASP A 29 -8.14 1.56 8.25
C ASP A 29 -9.02 1.76 9.48
N ASP A 30 -10.20 2.36 9.30
CA ASP A 30 -11.28 2.44 10.31
C ASP A 30 -12.02 1.09 10.51
N GLU A 31 -11.41 -0.02 10.12
CA GLU A 31 -11.93 -1.40 10.25
C GLU A 31 -13.27 -1.65 9.54
N ASN A 32 -13.65 -0.82 8.56
CA ASN A 32 -14.85 -1.08 7.76
C ASN A 32 -14.58 -2.21 6.75
N THR A 33 -15.55 -3.11 6.60
CA THR A 33 -15.44 -4.22 5.65
C THR A 33 -15.78 -3.79 4.23
N VAL A 34 -15.20 -4.46 3.23
CA VAL A 34 -15.48 -4.22 1.80
C VAL A 34 -16.99 -4.22 1.48
N PRO A 35 -17.81 -5.21 1.91
CA PRO A 35 -19.25 -5.19 1.66
C PRO A 35 -19.97 -4.01 2.33
N PHE A 36 -19.50 -3.58 3.51
CA PHE A 36 -20.07 -2.43 4.21
C PHE A 36 -19.78 -1.13 3.46
N ILE A 37 -18.53 -0.93 3.03
CA ILE A 37 -18.12 0.26 2.27
C ILE A 37 -18.91 0.35 0.96
N ALA A 38 -18.96 -0.75 0.19
CA ALA A 38 -19.65 -0.80 -1.09
C ALA A 38 -21.15 -0.47 -0.98
N ARG A 39 -21.78 -0.84 0.14
CA ARG A 39 -23.22 -0.65 0.36
C ARG A 39 -23.59 0.67 1.03
N TYR A 40 -22.78 1.15 1.98
CA TYR A 40 -23.15 2.25 2.88
C TYR A 40 -22.23 3.47 2.79
N ARG A 41 -21.09 3.39 2.11
CA ARG A 41 -20.12 4.49 1.97
C ARG A 41 -19.87 4.90 0.51
N LYS A 42 -20.80 4.56 -0.38
CA LYS A 42 -20.69 4.79 -1.82
C LYS A 42 -20.44 6.26 -2.19
N GLU A 43 -21.04 7.21 -1.48
CA GLU A 43 -20.81 8.64 -1.74
C GLU A 43 -19.39 9.07 -1.35
N VAL A 44 -18.86 8.55 -0.25
CA VAL A 44 -17.52 8.87 0.27
C VAL A 44 -16.44 8.33 -0.67
N THR A 45 -16.63 7.12 -1.22
CA THR A 45 -15.69 6.53 -2.19
C THR A 45 -15.86 7.08 -3.61
N GLY A 46 -16.82 7.97 -3.86
CA GLY A 46 -17.11 8.47 -5.20
C GLY A 46 -17.72 7.42 -6.14
N GLY A 47 -18.45 6.45 -5.59
CA GLY A 47 -19.24 5.51 -6.36
C GLY A 47 -18.62 4.14 -6.57
N LEU A 48 -17.48 3.83 -5.94
CA LEU A 48 -16.77 2.56 -6.16
C LEU A 48 -17.63 1.34 -5.81
N ASP A 49 -17.49 0.29 -6.63
CA ASP A 49 -18.12 -1.01 -6.39
C ASP A 49 -17.24 -1.94 -5.53
N GLU A 50 -17.80 -3.09 -5.17
CA GLU A 50 -17.12 -4.07 -4.31
C GLU A 50 -15.81 -4.59 -4.92
N VAL A 51 -15.75 -4.75 -6.24
CA VAL A 51 -14.57 -5.26 -6.95
C VAL A 51 -13.44 -4.23 -6.88
N GLN A 52 -13.77 -2.96 -7.12
CA GLN A 52 -12.82 -1.86 -7.04
C GLN A 52 -12.30 -1.66 -5.61
N ILE A 53 -13.18 -1.72 -4.60
CA ILE A 53 -12.79 -1.59 -3.20
C ILE A 53 -11.89 -2.74 -2.77
N ARG A 54 -12.19 -3.97 -3.18
CA ARG A 54 -11.35 -5.14 -2.90
C ARG A 54 -9.97 -5.04 -3.58
N ALA A 55 -9.92 -4.55 -4.81
CA ALA A 55 -8.66 -4.32 -5.50
C ALA A 55 -7.77 -3.28 -4.78
N ILE A 56 -8.39 -2.22 -4.23
CA ILE A 56 -7.68 -1.24 -3.39
C ILE A 56 -7.16 -1.92 -2.11
N GLU A 57 -8.00 -2.69 -1.41
CA GLU A 57 -7.65 -3.40 -0.16
C GLU A 57 -6.46 -4.34 -0.37
N ASP A 58 -6.51 -5.19 -1.39
CA ASP A 58 -5.45 -6.15 -1.70
C ASP A 58 -4.14 -5.42 -2.02
N ARG A 59 -4.23 -4.33 -2.80
CA ARG A 59 -3.04 -3.60 -3.24
C ARG A 59 -2.40 -2.81 -2.11
N ILE A 60 -3.18 -2.08 -1.30
CA ILE A 60 -2.63 -1.34 -0.16
C ILE A 60 -2.00 -2.28 0.86
N ARG A 61 -2.63 -3.44 1.11
CA ARG A 61 -2.09 -4.47 1.99
C ARG A 61 -0.76 -5.00 1.48
N TYR A 62 -0.66 -5.31 0.19
CA TYR A 62 0.60 -5.74 -0.42
C TYR A 62 1.71 -4.70 -0.28
N MET A 63 1.40 -3.42 -0.54
CA MET A 63 2.39 -2.34 -0.46
C MET A 63 2.90 -2.13 0.98
N ARG A 64 2.00 -2.19 1.97
CA ARG A 64 2.36 -2.12 3.39
C ARG A 64 3.24 -3.30 3.81
N LEU A 65 2.87 -4.53 3.42
CA LEU A 65 3.69 -5.72 3.70
C LEU A 65 5.09 -5.63 3.07
N MET A 66 5.19 -5.14 1.83
CA MET A 66 6.47 -4.95 1.17
C MET A 66 7.34 -3.93 1.90
N GLN A 67 6.76 -2.82 2.37
CA GLN A 67 7.46 -1.79 3.13
C GLN A 67 7.95 -2.34 4.47
N GLU A 68 7.12 -3.06 5.21
CA GLU A 68 7.50 -3.73 6.46
C GLU A 68 8.64 -4.73 6.24
N ARG A 69 8.60 -5.50 5.15
CA ARG A 69 9.66 -6.45 4.83
C ARG A 69 10.98 -5.75 4.53
N LYS A 70 10.96 -4.64 3.78
CA LYS A 70 12.15 -3.82 3.51
C LYS A 70 12.75 -3.29 4.80
N GLU A 71 11.92 -2.76 5.71
CA GLU A 71 12.37 -2.27 7.00
C GLU A 71 13.01 -3.37 7.84
N THR A 72 12.38 -4.55 7.89
CA THR A 72 12.94 -5.73 8.57
C THR A 72 14.32 -6.12 8.02
N VAL A 73 14.48 -6.15 6.69
CA VAL A 73 15.77 -6.49 6.05
C VAL A 73 16.82 -5.43 6.34
N LEU A 74 16.47 -4.14 6.25
CA LEU A 74 17.36 -3.03 6.56
C LEU A 74 17.86 -3.11 8.00
N ASN A 75 16.95 -3.29 8.96
CA ASN A 75 17.29 -3.42 10.38
C ASN A 75 18.21 -4.63 10.62
N SER A 76 17.94 -5.78 10.00
CA SER A 76 18.79 -6.97 10.13
C SER A 76 20.22 -6.76 9.59
N ILE A 77 20.37 -5.97 8.53
CA ILE A 77 21.67 -5.62 7.96
C ILE A 77 22.40 -4.58 8.83
N GLU A 78 21.66 -3.62 9.38
CA GLU A 78 22.16 -2.60 10.31
C GLU A 78 22.67 -3.21 11.60
N GLU A 79 21.93 -4.18 12.18
CA GLU A 79 22.35 -4.94 13.37
C GLU A 79 23.66 -5.71 13.15
N GLN A 80 23.96 -6.10 11.91
CA GLN A 80 25.24 -6.71 11.53
C GLN A 80 26.35 -5.68 11.28
N GLY A 81 26.06 -4.38 11.35
CA GLY A 81 26.98 -3.29 11.03
C GLY A 81 27.37 -3.22 9.55
N LYS A 82 26.56 -3.80 8.66
CA LYS A 82 26.86 -3.93 7.22
C LYS A 82 26.04 -2.99 6.33
N LEU A 83 25.19 -2.16 6.92
CA LEU A 83 24.32 -1.28 6.15
C LEU A 83 25.14 -0.15 5.53
N THR A 84 25.27 -0.17 4.21
CA THR A 84 25.82 0.94 3.43
C THR A 84 24.69 1.74 2.79
N GLU A 85 24.93 3.01 2.47
CA GLU A 85 23.94 3.84 1.76
C GLU A 85 23.54 3.23 0.41
N GLU A 86 24.49 2.65 -0.33
CA GLU A 86 24.23 1.97 -1.60
C GLU A 86 23.29 0.77 -1.44
N LEU A 87 23.48 -0.03 -0.38
CA LEU A 87 22.64 -1.18 -0.08
C LEU A 87 21.25 -0.75 0.37
N ARG A 88 21.19 0.31 1.18
CA ARG A 88 19.93 0.93 1.60
C ARG A 88 19.12 1.42 0.41
N ASP A 89 19.75 2.13 -0.51
CA ASP A 89 19.10 2.64 -1.72
C ASP A 89 18.63 1.50 -2.64
N SER A 90 19.44 0.45 -2.79
CA SER A 90 19.06 -0.75 -3.55
C SER A 90 17.82 -1.45 -2.98
N ILE A 91 17.75 -1.59 -1.64
CA ILE A 91 16.60 -2.22 -0.96
C ILE A 91 15.37 -1.31 -1.05
N MET A 92 15.54 0.01 -0.91
CA MET A 92 14.43 0.95 -1.06
C MET A 92 13.88 0.97 -2.50
N ALA A 93 14.75 0.81 -3.50
CA ALA A 93 14.40 0.80 -4.92
C ALA A 93 13.72 -0.50 -5.39
N ALA A 94 13.81 -1.60 -4.63
CA ALA A 94 13.16 -2.87 -5.00
C ALA A 94 11.65 -2.69 -5.21
N THR A 95 11.08 -3.25 -6.27
CA THR A 95 9.69 -2.99 -6.68
C THR A 95 8.78 -4.21 -6.53
N LYS A 96 9.34 -5.39 -6.24
CA LYS A 96 8.61 -6.64 -6.06
C LYS A 96 8.95 -7.29 -4.73
N LEU A 97 7.96 -7.91 -4.09
CA LEU A 97 8.15 -8.65 -2.83
C LEU A 97 9.22 -9.75 -2.92
N GLN A 98 9.29 -10.45 -4.07
CA GLN A 98 10.31 -11.48 -4.35
C GLN A 98 11.74 -10.94 -4.40
N GLU A 99 11.94 -9.63 -4.51
CA GLU A 99 13.26 -9.00 -4.49
C GLU A 99 13.72 -8.68 -3.05
N VAL A 100 12.87 -8.93 -2.05
CA VAL A 100 13.10 -8.61 -0.62
C VAL A 100 13.11 -9.87 0.27
N GLU A 101 13.31 -11.05 -0.31
CA GLU A 101 13.51 -12.33 0.40
C GLU A 101 14.97 -12.65 0.69
#